data_AF-A0A645EVN9-F1
#
_entry.id   AF-A0A645EVN9-F1
#
_cell.length_a   1.000
_cell.length_b   1.000
_cell.length_c   1.000
_cell.angle_alpha   90.00
_cell.angle_beta   90.00
_cell.angle_gamma   90.00
#
_symmetry.space_group_name_H-M   'P 1'
#
loop_
_entity.id
_entity.type
_entity.pdbx_description
1 polymer ?
#
loop_
_entity_poly.entity_id
_entity_poly.type
_entity_poly.pdbx_seq_one_letter_code
_entity_poly.pdbx_strand_id
1 'polypeptide(L)'
;MKALTQSADPSRASIPFDAERSGFVMGEGAAILLLEELGHALARGAKIYAEFVGYGSTCDAYHMTAPLPGGEGGAKAMALALADAGARPEDVDYINAHGTSTPLNDAGETTAIKAVFGEHAKQLAVSSTKSMTGHMLGAAGAVEALFSALALKEGYLPATINYQVPDPACDLDIVPNVGRDAELRYALSNSLGFGGHNGSILLKKWEG
;
A
#
# COMPACT_ATOMS: atom_id res chain seq x y z
N MET A 1 8.97 20.97 -3.24
CA MET A 1 9.10 19.52 -3.48
C MET A 1 8.68 19.22 -4.91
N LYS A 2 9.40 18.34 -5.62
CA LYS A 2 8.97 17.82 -6.92
C LYS A 2 8.38 16.43 -6.72
N ALA A 3 7.32 16.12 -7.47
CA ALA A 3 6.68 14.81 -7.42
C ALA A 3 7.48 13.75 -8.20
N LEU A 4 7.99 14.14 -9.35
CA LEU A 4 8.81 13.30 -10.22
C LEU A 4 10.26 13.28 -9.75
N THR A 5 10.88 12.11 -9.79
CA THR A 5 12.33 11.97 -9.60
C THR A 5 13.10 12.74 -10.68
N GLN A 6 14.30 13.17 -10.33
CA GLN A 6 15.28 13.71 -11.28
C GLN A 6 16.50 12.81 -11.43
N SER A 7 16.49 11.63 -10.79
CA SER A 7 17.57 10.65 -10.95
C SER A 7 17.66 10.22 -12.40
N ALA A 8 18.88 10.26 -12.95
CA ALA A 8 19.17 9.71 -14.27
C ALA A 8 19.49 8.20 -14.21
N ASP A 9 19.72 7.64 -13.02
CA ASP A 9 19.94 6.21 -12.81
C ASP A 9 18.58 5.51 -12.65
N PRO A 10 18.16 4.66 -13.61
CA PRO A 10 16.89 3.94 -13.53
C PRO A 10 16.75 3.09 -12.26
N SER A 11 17.86 2.53 -11.76
CA SER A 11 17.85 1.71 -10.54
C SER A 11 17.65 2.54 -9.28
N ARG A 12 17.81 3.87 -9.34
CA ARG A 12 17.60 4.80 -8.21
C ARG A 12 16.48 5.79 -8.47
N ALA A 13 15.63 5.52 -9.45
CA ALA A 13 14.58 6.43 -9.89
C ALA A 13 13.25 6.25 -9.11
N SER A 14 12.92 5.01 -8.70
CA SER A 14 11.77 4.68 -7.86
C SER A 14 12.23 3.78 -6.72
N ILE A 15 12.52 4.40 -5.58
CA ILE A 15 13.10 3.77 -4.37
C ILE A 15 12.29 4.16 -3.13
N PRO A 16 11.04 3.67 -2.98
CA PRO A 16 10.17 4.02 -1.86
C PRO A 16 10.84 3.74 -0.52
N PHE A 17 10.64 4.63 0.45
CA PHE A 17 11.17 4.55 1.83
C PHE A 17 12.71 4.61 1.97
N ASP A 18 13.47 4.63 0.88
CA ASP A 18 14.93 4.79 0.89
C ASP A 18 15.29 6.25 1.22
N ALA A 19 16.35 6.48 2.00
CA ALA A 19 16.78 7.82 2.42
C ALA A 19 17.17 8.74 1.25
N GLU A 20 17.58 8.17 0.11
CA GLU A 20 17.99 8.94 -1.08
C GLU A 20 16.86 9.16 -2.08
N ARG A 21 15.62 8.78 -1.74
CA ARG A 21 14.44 8.94 -2.60
C ARG A 21 14.20 10.41 -2.97
N SER A 22 13.74 10.65 -4.20
CA SER A 22 13.60 12.01 -4.74
C SER A 22 12.34 12.25 -5.57
N GLY A 23 11.41 11.31 -5.57
CA GLY A 23 10.16 11.32 -6.32
C GLY A 23 9.90 10.01 -7.04
N PHE A 24 8.72 9.88 -7.67
CA PHE A 24 8.38 8.67 -8.45
C PHE A 24 8.77 8.81 -9.93
N VAL A 25 8.81 7.67 -10.59
CA VAL A 25 8.76 7.54 -12.06
C VAL A 25 7.32 7.25 -12.48
N MET A 26 6.87 7.82 -13.60
CA MET A 26 5.55 7.49 -14.16
C MET A 26 5.57 6.06 -14.71
N GLY A 27 4.58 5.27 -14.30
CA GLY A 27 4.33 3.94 -14.84
C GLY A 27 3.10 3.95 -15.75
N GLU A 28 2.98 2.93 -16.59
CA GLU A 28 1.80 2.67 -17.39
C GLU A 28 1.32 1.24 -17.14
N GLY A 29 0.00 1.04 -17.17
CA GLY A 29 -0.60 -0.28 -16.99
C GLY A 29 -2.09 -0.20 -16.72
N ALA A 30 -2.72 -1.37 -16.61
CA ALA A 30 -4.13 -1.51 -16.30
C ALA A 30 -4.36 -2.80 -15.51
N ALA A 31 -5.34 -2.76 -14.62
CA ALA A 31 -5.89 -3.93 -13.94
C ALA A 31 -7.40 -3.76 -13.81
N ILE A 32 -8.13 -4.87 -13.89
CA ILE A 32 -9.58 -4.92 -13.68
C ILE A 32 -9.83 -5.96 -12.59
N LEU A 33 -10.57 -5.55 -11.55
CA LEU A 33 -11.04 -6.43 -10.49
C LEU A 33 -12.52 -6.69 -10.70
N LEU A 34 -12.92 -7.96 -10.66
CA LEU A 34 -14.32 -8.35 -10.67
C LEU A 34 -14.73 -8.65 -9.23
N LEU A 35 -15.56 -7.77 -8.66
CA LEU A 35 -16.12 -7.95 -7.33
C LEU A 35 -17.50 -8.57 -7.41
N GLU A 36 -17.79 -9.48 -6.50
CA GLU A 36 -19.01 -10.27 -6.46
C GLU A 36 -19.38 -10.56 -5.02
N GLU A 37 -20.67 -10.63 -4.73
CA GLU A 37 -21.13 -11.08 -3.41
C GLU A 37 -20.68 -12.53 -3.17
N LEU A 38 -20.16 -12.83 -1.98
CA LEU A 38 -19.50 -14.09 -1.69
C LEU A 38 -20.43 -15.29 -1.89
N GLY A 39 -21.67 -15.22 -1.41
CA GLY A 39 -22.66 -16.28 -1.59
C GLY A 39 -22.96 -16.56 -3.07
N HIS A 40 -23.08 -15.52 -3.89
CA HIS A 40 -23.27 -15.65 -5.33
C HIS A 40 -22.04 -16.26 -6.03
N ALA A 41 -20.83 -15.81 -5.68
CA ALA A 41 -19.58 -16.37 -6.17
C ALA A 41 -19.44 -17.86 -5.84
N LEU A 42 -19.77 -18.25 -4.59
CA LEU A 42 -19.79 -19.64 -4.14
C LEU A 42 -20.84 -20.47 -4.89
N ALA A 43 -22.06 -19.96 -5.05
CA ALA A 43 -23.16 -20.67 -5.69
C ALA A 43 -22.86 -21.05 -7.16
N ARG A 44 -22.09 -20.23 -7.88
CA ARG A 44 -21.67 -20.52 -9.25
C ARG A 44 -20.29 -21.18 -9.37
N GLY A 45 -19.62 -21.50 -8.25
CA GLY A 45 -18.28 -22.10 -8.25
C GLY A 45 -17.19 -21.17 -8.80
N ALA A 46 -17.28 -19.87 -8.52
CA ALA A 46 -16.29 -18.89 -8.96
C ALA A 46 -14.92 -19.13 -8.31
N LYS A 47 -13.85 -18.80 -9.04
CA LYS A 47 -12.51 -18.73 -8.45
C LYS A 47 -12.38 -17.44 -7.64
N ILE A 48 -12.18 -17.58 -6.34
CA ILE A 48 -11.97 -16.45 -5.41
C ILE A 48 -10.45 -16.28 -5.18
N TYR A 49 -9.96 -15.05 -5.28
CA TYR A 49 -8.55 -14.72 -5.04
C TYR A 49 -8.32 -14.21 -3.61
N ALA A 50 -9.23 -13.36 -3.13
CA ALA A 50 -9.26 -12.80 -1.79
C ALA A 50 -10.68 -12.28 -1.54
N GLU A 51 -11.02 -12.07 -0.28
CA GLU A 51 -12.26 -11.41 0.13
C GLU A 51 -11.99 -9.90 0.25
N PHE A 52 -12.80 -9.06 -0.41
CA PHE A 52 -12.82 -7.61 -0.15
C PHE A 52 -13.70 -7.37 1.06
N VAL A 53 -13.11 -7.01 2.20
CA VAL A 53 -13.82 -7.00 3.49
C VAL A 53 -14.05 -5.61 4.06
N GLY A 54 -13.33 -4.59 3.60
CA GLY A 54 -13.59 -3.23 4.03
C GLY A 54 -12.83 -2.17 3.24
N TYR A 55 -13.29 -0.93 3.32
CA TYR A 55 -12.62 0.21 2.69
C TYR A 55 -12.75 1.49 3.50
N GLY A 56 -11.84 2.43 3.24
CA GLY A 56 -11.88 3.77 3.79
C GLY A 56 -11.46 4.79 2.74
N SER A 57 -12.16 5.92 2.71
CA SER A 57 -11.86 7.03 1.81
C SER A 57 -11.94 8.36 2.56
N THR A 58 -10.95 9.21 2.37
CA THR A 58 -10.84 10.52 3.02
C THR A 58 -10.33 11.58 2.04
N CYS A 59 -10.48 12.86 2.42
CA CYS A 59 -9.93 13.99 1.67
C CYS A 59 -9.24 14.95 2.64
N ASP A 60 -7.95 15.22 2.41
CA ASP A 60 -7.16 16.12 3.25
C ASP A 60 -7.60 17.59 3.10
N ALA A 61 -8.02 17.99 1.89
CA ALA A 61 -8.33 19.38 1.53
C ALA A 61 -7.25 20.40 1.95
N TYR A 62 -5.99 19.97 1.97
CA TYR A 62 -4.87 20.73 2.56
C TYR A 62 -3.96 21.38 1.52
N HIS A 63 -3.43 20.61 0.57
CA HIS A 63 -2.47 21.07 -0.43
C HIS A 63 -2.62 20.29 -1.74
N MET A 64 -2.22 20.88 -2.86
CA MET A 64 -2.37 20.26 -4.19
C MET A 64 -1.60 18.94 -4.33
N THR A 65 -0.40 18.84 -3.73
CA THR A 65 0.52 17.71 -3.92
C THR A 65 1.15 17.19 -2.63
N ALA A 66 0.92 17.84 -1.50
CA ALA A 66 1.51 17.45 -0.23
C ALA A 66 0.43 16.85 0.65
N PRO A 67 0.70 15.72 1.35
CA PRO A 67 -0.23 15.19 2.33
C PRO A 67 -0.32 16.14 3.54
N LEU A 68 -1.33 15.94 4.38
CA LEU A 68 -1.34 16.54 5.72
C LEU A 68 -0.05 16.22 6.48
N PRO A 69 0.55 17.21 7.18
CA PRO A 69 1.73 16.98 8.00
C PRO A 69 1.42 16.01 9.14
N GLY A 70 1.93 14.78 9.06
CA GLY A 70 1.63 13.70 10.01
C GLY A 70 0.85 12.54 9.40
N GLY A 71 0.35 12.69 8.16
CA GLY A 71 -0.30 11.60 7.42
C GLY A 71 -1.70 11.25 7.91
N GLU A 72 -2.37 12.15 8.64
CA GLU A 72 -3.63 11.89 9.34
C GLU A 72 -4.77 11.46 8.41
N GLY A 73 -4.80 11.99 7.18
CA GLY A 73 -5.80 11.59 6.19
C GLY A 73 -5.68 10.12 5.77
N GLY A 74 -4.45 9.67 5.51
CA GLY A 74 -4.14 8.27 5.25
C GLY A 74 -4.40 7.38 6.46
N ALA A 75 -4.03 7.84 7.66
CA ALA A 75 -4.32 7.14 8.92
C ALA A 75 -5.81 6.91 9.10
N LYS A 76 -6.62 7.95 8.86
CA LYS A 76 -8.08 7.87 8.93
C LYS A 76 -8.66 6.94 7.86
N ALA A 77 -8.11 6.93 6.64
CA ALA A 77 -8.56 6.00 5.60
C ALA A 77 -8.31 4.54 6.01
N MET A 78 -7.12 4.23 6.55
CA MET A 78 -6.80 2.88 7.06
C MET A 78 -7.71 2.49 8.23
N ALA A 79 -7.93 3.39 9.19
CA ALA A 79 -8.81 3.13 10.33
C ALA A 79 -10.26 2.88 9.92
N LEU A 80 -10.77 3.61 8.90
CA LEU A 80 -12.09 3.37 8.34
C LEU A 80 -12.19 2.00 7.66
N ALA A 81 -11.16 1.59 6.90
CA ALA A 81 -11.13 0.28 6.25
C ALA A 81 -11.15 -0.88 7.26
N LEU A 82 -10.41 -0.75 8.37
CA LEU A 82 -10.44 -1.70 9.48
C LEU A 82 -11.82 -1.75 10.14
N ALA A 83 -12.41 -0.58 10.42
CA ALA A 83 -13.72 -0.49 11.05
C ALA A 83 -14.85 -1.07 10.18
N ASP A 84 -14.84 -0.80 8.88
CA ASP A 84 -15.79 -1.34 7.90
C ASP A 84 -15.72 -2.87 7.83
N ALA A 85 -14.51 -3.43 7.94
CA ALA A 85 -14.28 -4.87 7.99
C ALA A 85 -14.53 -5.52 9.36
N GLY A 86 -14.73 -4.73 10.42
CA GLY A 86 -14.72 -5.23 11.80
C GLY A 86 -13.39 -5.88 12.22
N ALA A 87 -12.29 -5.54 11.54
CA ALA A 87 -10.96 -6.09 11.79
C ALA A 87 -10.20 -5.26 12.83
N ARG A 88 -9.31 -5.89 13.59
CA ARG A 88 -8.41 -5.19 14.50
C ARG A 88 -7.07 -4.94 13.82
N PRO A 89 -6.31 -3.92 14.24
CA PRO A 89 -4.97 -3.68 13.70
C PRO A 89 -4.06 -4.91 13.73
N GLU A 90 -4.15 -5.73 14.78
CA GLU A 90 -3.33 -6.94 14.98
C GLU A 90 -3.69 -8.10 14.05
N ASP A 91 -4.81 -7.99 13.31
CA ASP A 91 -5.23 -9.00 12.34
C ASP A 91 -4.55 -8.77 10.97
N VAL A 92 -3.99 -7.58 10.72
CA VAL A 92 -3.29 -7.24 9.47
C VAL A 92 -1.84 -7.70 9.53
N ASP A 93 -1.37 -8.35 8.47
CA ASP A 93 0.00 -8.88 8.41
C ASP A 93 0.85 -8.13 7.37
N TYR A 94 0.21 -7.53 6.36
CA TYR A 94 0.89 -6.89 5.24
C TYR A 94 0.21 -5.59 4.79
N ILE A 95 1.02 -4.59 4.45
CA ILE A 95 0.58 -3.37 3.77
C ILE A 95 1.33 -3.22 2.45
N ASN A 96 0.59 -3.19 1.33
CA ASN A 96 1.10 -2.61 0.09
C ASN A 96 0.87 -1.10 0.16
N ALA A 97 1.93 -0.39 0.51
CA ALA A 97 1.90 1.03 0.77
C ALA A 97 1.85 1.85 -0.52
N HIS A 98 1.36 3.08 -0.41
CA HIS A 98 1.36 4.02 -1.50
C HIS A 98 2.79 4.35 -1.95
N GLY A 99 3.73 4.58 -1.04
CA GLY A 99 5.18 4.54 -1.29
C GLY A 99 5.62 5.16 -2.62
N THR A 100 5.48 6.48 -2.76
CA THR A 100 5.75 7.18 -4.02
C THR A 100 7.21 7.57 -4.20
N SER A 101 8.11 7.14 -3.32
CA SER A 101 9.50 7.61 -3.32
C SER A 101 9.61 9.13 -3.12
N THR A 102 8.56 9.79 -2.63
CA THR A 102 8.63 11.23 -2.29
C THR A 102 8.93 11.38 -0.80
N PRO A 103 9.80 12.32 -0.39
CA PRO A 103 10.21 12.42 1.00
C PRO A 103 9.04 12.62 1.98
N LEU A 104 8.07 13.49 1.64
CA LEU A 104 6.92 13.78 2.49
C LEU A 104 5.90 12.63 2.54
N ASN A 105 5.61 11.99 1.40
CA ASN A 105 4.63 10.90 1.38
C ASN A 105 5.13 9.72 2.20
N ASP A 106 6.34 9.25 1.95
CA ASP A 106 6.80 7.99 2.54
C ASP A 106 7.00 8.12 4.06
N ALA A 107 7.47 9.28 4.54
CA ALA A 107 7.53 9.59 5.97
C ALA A 107 6.14 9.80 6.59
N GLY A 108 5.24 10.48 5.87
CA GLY A 108 3.86 10.68 6.30
C GLY A 108 3.07 9.37 6.39
N GLU A 109 3.24 8.49 5.41
CA GLU A 109 2.62 7.16 5.38
C GLU A 109 3.20 6.27 6.49
N THR A 110 4.50 6.34 6.77
CA THR A 110 5.11 5.67 7.93
C THR A 110 4.46 6.14 9.24
N THR A 111 4.29 7.45 9.40
CA THR A 111 3.64 8.03 10.58
C THR A 111 2.18 7.60 10.69
N ALA A 112 1.46 7.59 9.57
CA ALA A 112 0.08 7.18 9.50
C ALA A 112 -0.11 5.70 9.89
N ILE A 113 0.74 4.81 9.40
CA ILE A 113 0.72 3.38 9.74
C ILE A 113 0.95 3.22 11.24
N LYS A 114 1.96 3.88 11.81
CA LYS A 114 2.23 3.83 13.25
C LYS A 114 1.06 4.36 14.09
N ALA A 115 0.38 5.41 13.64
CA ALA A 115 -0.76 5.97 14.35
C ALA A 115 -1.95 5.00 14.41
N VAL A 116 -2.18 4.22 13.35
CA VAL A 116 -3.30 3.26 13.27
C VAL A 116 -2.97 1.94 13.94
N PHE A 117 -1.75 1.44 13.75
CA PHE A 117 -1.36 0.09 14.17
C PHE A 117 -0.60 0.05 15.51
N GLY A 118 -0.20 1.20 16.06
CA GLY A 118 0.48 1.27 17.35
C GLY A 118 1.72 0.38 17.41
N GLU A 119 1.84 -0.44 18.47
CA GLU A 119 2.95 -1.38 18.62
C GLU A 119 2.98 -2.48 17.54
N HIS A 120 1.82 -2.82 16.97
CA HIS A 120 1.73 -3.82 15.90
C HIS A 120 2.44 -3.36 14.62
N ALA A 121 2.63 -2.05 14.42
CA ALA A 121 3.35 -1.50 13.28
C ALA A 121 4.78 -2.06 13.12
N LYS A 122 5.41 -2.50 14.21
CA LYS A 122 6.76 -3.11 14.21
C LYS A 122 6.79 -4.53 13.65
N GLN A 123 5.63 -5.18 13.52
CA GLN A 123 5.47 -6.54 13.02
C GLN A 123 4.85 -6.58 11.62
N LEU A 124 4.36 -5.45 11.12
CA LEU A 124 3.76 -5.34 9.81
C LEU A 124 4.84 -5.36 8.72
N ALA A 125 4.73 -6.32 7.82
CA ALA A 125 5.49 -6.26 6.59
C ALA A 125 4.93 -5.13 5.71
N VAL A 126 5.81 -4.32 5.15
CA VAL A 126 5.42 -3.22 4.25
C VAL A 126 6.23 -3.31 2.97
N SER A 127 5.60 -3.12 1.82
CA SER A 127 6.30 -2.90 0.57
C SER A 127 5.63 -1.80 -0.25
N SER A 128 6.30 -1.34 -1.30
CA SER A 128 5.60 -0.62 -2.37
C SER A 128 5.97 -1.18 -3.72
N THR A 129 4.94 -1.71 -4.41
CA THR A 129 5.08 -2.29 -5.74
C THR A 129 5.46 -1.27 -6.82
N LYS A 130 5.36 0.03 -6.52
CA LYS A 130 5.80 1.14 -7.39
C LYS A 130 7.31 1.15 -7.66
N SER A 131 8.11 0.49 -6.82
CA SER A 131 9.54 0.31 -7.09
C SER A 131 9.80 -0.54 -8.34
N MET A 132 8.89 -1.46 -8.68
CA MET A 132 8.96 -2.29 -9.91
C MET A 132 8.18 -1.68 -11.07
N THR A 133 7.01 -1.11 -10.78
CA THR A 133 6.05 -0.73 -11.83
C THR A 133 6.04 0.75 -12.19
N GLY A 134 6.73 1.58 -11.41
CA GLY A 134 6.48 3.02 -11.38
C GLY A 134 5.09 3.36 -10.84
N HIS A 135 4.77 4.65 -10.81
CA HIS A 135 3.47 5.14 -10.38
C HIS A 135 2.50 5.25 -11.56
N MET A 136 1.54 4.32 -11.64
CA MET A 136 0.57 4.25 -12.74
C MET A 136 -0.64 5.21 -12.60
N LEU A 137 -0.52 6.24 -11.76
CA LEU A 137 -1.56 7.23 -11.50
C LEU A 137 -2.95 6.58 -11.30
N GLY A 138 -3.89 6.81 -12.21
CA GLY A 138 -5.26 6.30 -12.12
C GLY A 138 -5.38 4.77 -12.09
N ALA A 139 -4.39 4.03 -12.60
CA ALA A 139 -4.41 2.56 -12.54
C ALA A 139 -3.78 1.98 -11.27
N ALA A 140 -3.05 2.79 -10.48
CA ALA A 140 -2.27 2.31 -9.35
C ALA A 140 -3.11 1.53 -8.33
N GLY A 141 -4.27 2.06 -7.94
CA GLY A 141 -5.13 1.42 -6.94
C GLY A 141 -5.59 0.01 -7.33
N ALA A 142 -6.00 -0.20 -8.60
CA ALA A 142 -6.45 -1.51 -9.07
C ALA A 142 -5.29 -2.52 -9.17
N VAL A 143 -4.11 -2.06 -9.60
CA VAL A 143 -2.91 -2.90 -9.73
C VAL A 143 -2.35 -3.29 -8.36
N GLU A 144 -2.33 -2.36 -7.41
CA GLU A 144 -1.85 -2.58 -6.03
C GLU A 144 -2.79 -3.51 -5.25
N ALA A 145 -4.10 -3.37 -5.46
CA ALA A 145 -5.10 -4.29 -4.95
C ALA A 145 -4.91 -5.71 -5.52
N LEU A 146 -4.62 -5.84 -6.82
CA LEU A 146 -4.31 -7.12 -7.45
C LEU A 146 -3.06 -7.78 -6.84
N PHE A 147 -1.98 -7.03 -6.65
CA PHE A 147 -0.78 -7.56 -5.98
C PHE A 147 -1.07 -8.01 -4.54
N SER A 148 -1.88 -7.24 -3.81
CA SER A 148 -2.25 -7.59 -2.43
C SER A 148 -3.11 -8.85 -2.36
N ALA A 149 -4.05 -9.02 -3.29
CA ALA A 149 -4.85 -10.24 -3.40
C ALA A 149 -3.99 -11.47 -3.75
N LEU A 150 -3.03 -11.33 -4.65
CA LEU A 150 -2.10 -12.40 -5.00
C LEU A 150 -1.15 -12.73 -3.85
N ALA A 151 -0.66 -11.73 -3.11
CA ALA A 151 0.15 -11.94 -1.92
C ALA A 151 -0.58 -12.81 -0.89
N LEU A 152 -1.85 -12.49 -0.59
CA LEU A 152 -2.70 -13.29 0.31
C LEU A 152 -2.89 -14.72 -0.18
N LYS A 153 -3.22 -14.88 -1.47
CA LYS A 153 -3.49 -16.18 -2.08
C LYS A 153 -2.25 -17.08 -2.11
N GLU A 154 -1.09 -16.50 -2.37
CA GLU A 154 0.16 -17.23 -2.61
C GLU A 154 1.03 -17.34 -1.36
N GLY A 155 0.71 -16.57 -0.30
CA GLY A 155 1.51 -16.54 0.91
C GLY A 155 2.90 -15.92 0.69
N TYR A 156 2.98 -14.92 -0.20
CA TYR A 156 4.25 -14.33 -0.63
C TYR A 156 4.18 -12.80 -0.59
N LEU A 157 5.13 -12.20 0.13
CA LEU A 157 5.29 -10.76 0.24
C LEU A 157 6.14 -10.23 -0.91
N PRO A 158 5.62 -9.35 -1.79
CA PRO A 158 6.45 -8.70 -2.80
C PRO A 158 7.45 -7.73 -2.14
N ALA A 159 8.61 -7.57 -2.76
CA ALA A 159 9.65 -6.67 -2.25
C ALA A 159 9.47 -5.23 -2.74
N THR A 160 10.04 -4.29 -2.02
CA THR A 160 10.45 -2.98 -2.53
C THR A 160 11.85 -3.13 -3.13
N ILE A 161 11.97 -3.08 -4.46
CA ILE A 161 13.27 -3.25 -5.14
C ILE A 161 14.12 -1.97 -5.09
N ASN A 162 15.42 -2.15 -5.26
CA ASN A 162 16.44 -1.10 -5.25
C ASN A 162 16.58 -0.33 -3.93
N TYR A 163 16.05 -0.86 -2.83
CA TYR A 163 16.18 -0.29 -1.49
C TYR A 163 17.60 -0.52 -0.95
N GLN A 164 18.32 0.53 -0.54
CA GLN A 164 19.73 0.45 -0.14
C GLN A 164 20.01 1.19 1.16
N VAL A 165 19.48 2.40 1.32
CA VAL A 165 19.80 3.28 2.45
C VAL A 165 18.57 3.45 3.33
N PRO A 166 18.55 2.86 4.54
CA PRO A 166 17.43 3.05 5.46
C PRO A 166 17.25 4.51 5.87
N ASP A 167 16.01 5.00 5.81
CA ASP A 167 15.64 6.31 6.33
C ASP A 167 15.12 6.17 7.78
N PRO A 168 15.71 6.87 8.77
CA PRO A 168 15.17 6.90 10.14
C PRO A 168 13.72 7.41 10.25
N ALA A 169 13.22 8.16 9.27
CA ALA A 169 11.82 8.57 9.20
C ALA A 169 10.88 7.49 8.62
N CYS A 170 11.43 6.40 8.07
CA CYS A 170 10.71 5.28 7.45
C CYS A 170 11.16 3.94 8.05
N ASP A 171 11.03 3.77 9.36
CA ASP A 171 11.55 2.68 10.19
C ASP A 171 10.57 1.50 10.39
N LEU A 172 9.70 1.24 9.40
CA LEU A 172 8.85 0.04 9.35
C LEU A 172 9.64 -1.16 8.80
N ASP A 173 9.09 -2.38 8.92
CA ASP A 173 9.67 -3.59 8.28
C ASP A 173 9.40 -3.57 6.77
N ILE A 174 10.17 -2.74 6.05
CA ILE A 174 10.16 -2.67 4.60
C ILE A 174 10.76 -3.96 4.04
N VAL A 175 10.01 -4.73 3.24
CA VAL A 175 10.50 -5.95 2.57
C VAL A 175 11.49 -5.56 1.47
N PRO A 176 12.82 -5.69 1.65
CA PRO A 176 13.78 -5.03 0.79
C PRO A 176 14.37 -5.99 -0.25
N ASN A 177 14.31 -5.61 -1.53
CA ASN A 177 14.95 -6.24 -2.70
C ASN A 177 14.54 -7.67 -3.06
N VAL A 178 14.24 -8.52 -2.09
CA VAL A 178 13.84 -9.91 -2.25
C VAL A 178 12.57 -10.14 -1.45
N GLY A 179 11.54 -10.64 -2.12
CA GLY A 179 10.29 -10.98 -1.45
C GLY A 179 10.48 -12.19 -0.55
N ARG A 180 9.50 -12.48 0.30
CA ARG A 180 9.60 -13.61 1.23
C ARG A 180 8.24 -14.26 1.46
N ASP A 181 8.26 -15.57 1.72
CA ASP A 181 7.06 -16.30 2.12
C ASP A 181 6.59 -15.83 3.51
N ALA A 182 5.28 -15.75 3.69
CA ALA A 182 4.64 -15.40 4.94
C ALA A 182 3.20 -15.94 5.01
N GLU A 183 2.77 -16.29 6.21
CA GLU A 183 1.35 -16.55 6.48
C GLU A 183 0.63 -15.22 6.64
N LEU A 184 -0.26 -14.93 5.69
CA LEU A 184 -1.01 -13.67 5.64
C LEU A 184 -2.50 -13.94 5.84
N ARG A 185 -3.12 -13.23 6.78
CA ARG A 185 -4.57 -13.26 7.03
C ARG A 185 -5.25 -12.10 6.36
N TYR A 186 -4.70 -10.90 6.54
CA TYR A 186 -5.20 -9.67 5.95
C TYR A 186 -4.07 -8.85 5.33
N ALA A 187 -4.38 -8.22 4.19
CA ALA A 187 -3.50 -7.28 3.51
C ALA A 187 -4.25 -5.97 3.25
N LEU A 188 -3.60 -4.86 3.56
CA LEU A 188 -4.12 -3.53 3.32
C LEU A 188 -3.40 -2.90 2.11
N SER A 189 -4.15 -2.30 1.19
CA SER A 189 -3.61 -1.64 0.00
C SER A 189 -3.93 -0.14 0.05
N ASN A 190 -2.88 0.69 0.11
CA ASN A 190 -2.99 2.14 0.23
C ASN A 190 -2.78 2.86 -1.11
N SER A 191 -3.68 3.79 -1.42
CA SER A 191 -3.55 4.72 -2.54
C SER A 191 -3.85 6.15 -2.06
N LEU A 192 -2.79 6.95 -1.87
CA LEU A 192 -2.87 8.30 -1.29
C LEU A 192 -2.64 9.34 -2.40
N GLY A 193 -3.72 9.73 -3.07
CA GLY A 193 -3.68 10.56 -4.26
C GLY A 193 -3.39 12.03 -4.01
N PHE A 194 -2.89 12.71 -5.04
CA PHE A 194 -2.78 14.17 -5.05
C PHE A 194 -4.13 14.86 -4.78
N GLY A 195 -4.04 16.09 -4.26
CA GLY A 195 -5.18 16.82 -3.73
C GLY A 195 -5.72 16.24 -2.42
N GLY A 196 -5.06 15.23 -1.85
CA GLY A 196 -5.42 14.64 -0.56
C GLY A 196 -6.47 13.54 -0.63
N HIS A 197 -6.76 12.97 -1.80
CA HIS A 197 -7.74 11.90 -1.96
C HIS A 197 -7.13 10.57 -1.52
N ASN A 198 -7.43 10.13 -0.31
CA ASN A 198 -6.85 8.92 0.24
C ASN A 198 -7.85 7.77 0.14
N GLY A 199 -7.39 6.61 -0.32
CA GLY A 199 -8.13 5.37 -0.33
C GLY A 199 -7.32 4.24 0.28
N SER A 200 -7.94 3.47 1.16
CA SER A 200 -7.40 2.23 1.71
C SER A 200 -8.44 1.14 1.54
N ILE A 201 -8.02 -0.03 1.05
CA ILE A 201 -8.86 -1.23 1.00
C ILE A 201 -8.24 -2.32 1.86
N LEU A 202 -9.08 -3.12 2.51
CA LEU A 202 -8.68 -4.27 3.28
C LEU A 202 -9.15 -5.55 2.57
N LEU A 203 -8.19 -6.43 2.30
CA LEU A 203 -8.41 -7.74 1.73
C LEU A 203 -8.10 -8.81 2.77
N LYS A 204 -8.88 -9.89 2.76
CA LYS A 204 -8.69 -11.06 3.61
C LYS A 204 -8.39 -12.30 2.77
N LYS A 205 -7.51 -13.17 3.26
CA LYS A 205 -7.19 -14.45 2.63
C LYS A 205 -8.44 -15.32 2.56
N TRP A 206 -8.71 -15.85 1.37
CA TRP A 206 -9.76 -16.84 1.17
C TRP A 206 -9.24 -18.23 1.53
N GLU A 207 -9.91 -18.92 2.46
CA GLU A 207 -9.47 -20.23 2.98
C GLU A 207 -10.18 -21.45 2.38
N GLY A 208 -11.25 -21.24 1.59
CA GLY A 208 -11.98 -22.33 0.90
C GLY A 208 -13.37 -22.60 1.47
#